data_AF-A0A077M0E0-F1
#
_entry.id   AF-A0A077M0E0-F1
#
_cell.length_a   1.000
_cell.length_b   1.000
_cell.length_c   1.000
_cell.angle_alpha   90.00
_cell.angle_beta   90.00
_cell.angle_gamma   90.00
#
_symmetry.space_group_name_H-M   'P 1'
#
loop_
_entity.id
_entity.type
_entity.pdbx_description
1 polymer ?
#
loop_
_entity_poly.entity_id
_entity_poly.type
_entity_poly.pdbx_seq_one_letter_code
_entity_poly.pdbx_strand_id
1 'polypeptide(L)'
;MTTQHALPTAGRRLLSEPTVPILLLAGVVQVARRSVADIVLFLGMAVVVVWDARRRIDPGEVRPRWRVPTGLPLLLLATGFALAVAIPSRSSPWLDVSLAMPGALALVAVLSTPAGPPPGPSGTDVDRSRGWLAWPLLALCLAVLELGAFLSQASPTTPNPDHPTVSTTVEPLLDGRPVRAVVLFVWFLTGAWLARAVREESR
;
A
#
# COMPACT_ATOMS: atom_id res chain seq x y z
N MET A 1 34.11 -13.16 31.60
CA MET A 1 32.97 -13.75 30.89
C MET A 1 31.86 -12.70 30.89
N THR A 2 31.76 -11.93 29.81
CA THR A 2 30.82 -10.80 29.71
C THR A 2 29.84 -11.16 28.61
N THR A 3 28.63 -11.55 29.01
CA THR A 3 27.50 -11.80 28.10
C THR A 3 27.10 -10.50 27.44
N GLN A 4 27.58 -10.28 26.22
CA GLN A 4 27.21 -9.15 25.39
C GLN A 4 25.75 -9.36 24.94
N HIS A 5 24.82 -8.68 25.62
CA HIS A 5 23.44 -8.54 25.17
C HIS A 5 23.41 -7.79 23.84
N ALA A 6 23.57 -8.53 22.74
CA ALA A 6 23.32 -8.01 21.40
C ALA A 6 21.81 -8.01 21.18
N LEU A 7 21.15 -6.85 21.36
CA LEU A 7 19.89 -6.47 20.69
C LEU A 7 19.61 -4.98 21.01
N PRO A 8 19.87 -4.06 20.07
CA PRO A 8 18.77 -3.27 19.48
C PRO A 8 18.99 -2.92 17.99
N THR A 9 19.67 -3.77 17.23
CA THR A 9 19.99 -3.50 15.82
C THR A 9 18.79 -3.68 14.87
N ALA A 10 17.87 -4.60 15.19
CA ALA A 10 16.69 -4.86 14.37
C ALA A 10 15.72 -3.67 14.34
N GLY A 11 15.46 -3.03 15.48
CA GLY A 11 14.56 -1.87 15.57
C GLY A 11 15.08 -0.65 14.81
N ARG A 12 16.40 -0.40 14.85
CA ARG A 12 17.02 0.67 14.07
C ARG A 12 16.95 0.41 12.57
N ARG A 13 17.20 -0.83 12.11
CA ARG A 13 17.08 -1.18 10.68
C ARG A 13 15.66 -0.97 10.16
N LEU A 14 14.65 -1.35 10.93
CA LEU A 14 13.25 -1.21 10.51
C LEU A 14 12.78 0.25 10.42
N LEU A 15 13.28 1.11 11.32
CA LEU A 15 13.06 2.57 11.23
C LEU A 15 13.92 3.23 10.14
N SER A 16 14.96 2.55 9.66
CA SER A 16 15.78 3.00 8.53
C SER A 16 15.15 2.63 7.18
N GLU A 17 14.20 1.69 7.15
CA GLU A 17 13.39 1.43 5.98
C GLU A 17 12.35 2.53 5.84
N PRO A 18 12.26 3.22 4.69
CA PRO A 18 11.42 4.41 4.55
C PRO A 18 9.92 4.10 4.70
N THR A 19 9.50 2.86 4.46
CA THR A 19 8.09 2.45 4.47
C THR A 19 7.42 2.68 5.82
N VAL A 20 8.01 2.23 6.92
CA VAL A 20 7.38 2.32 8.25
C VAL A 20 7.25 3.78 8.72
N PRO A 21 8.31 4.61 8.70
CA PRO A 21 8.20 6.04 9.02
C PRO A 21 7.15 6.77 8.18
N ILE A 22 7.02 6.43 6.89
CA ILE A 22 6.05 7.07 6.00
C ILE A 22 4.62 6.67 6.35
N LEU A 23 4.38 5.38 6.59
CA LEU A 23 3.06 4.92 7.03
C LEU A 23 2.67 5.57 8.36
N LEU A 24 3.61 5.71 9.30
CA LEU A 24 3.37 6.40 10.57
C LEU A 24 3.07 7.89 10.37
N LEU A 25 3.88 8.58 9.56
CA LEU A 25 3.69 10.00 9.28
C LEU A 25 2.36 10.26 8.56
N ALA A 26 2.04 9.45 7.54
CA ALA A 26 0.74 9.47 6.88
C ALA A 26 -0.39 9.22 7.89
N GLY A 27 -0.25 8.23 8.78
CA GLY A 27 -1.20 7.96 9.86
C GLY A 27 -1.46 9.18 10.75
N VAL A 28 -0.41 9.91 11.17
CA VAL A 28 -0.54 11.15 11.95
C VAL A 28 -1.32 12.22 11.18
N VAL A 29 -1.03 12.39 9.89
CA VAL A 29 -1.79 13.31 9.03
C VAL A 29 -3.29 12.93 9.01
N GLN A 30 -3.60 11.63 8.92
CA GLN A 30 -5.00 11.18 8.87
C GLN A 30 -5.73 11.32 10.21
N VAL A 31 -5.02 11.27 11.34
CA VAL A 31 -5.56 11.62 12.66
C VAL A 31 -6.00 13.09 12.67
N ALA A 32 -5.18 14.00 12.14
CA ALA A 32 -5.55 15.41 12.04
C ALA A 32 -6.79 15.61 11.14
N ARG A 33 -6.91 14.82 10.06
CA ARG A 33 -8.07 14.80 9.16
C ARG A 33 -9.29 14.05 9.72
N ARG A 34 -9.18 13.38 10.87
CA ARG A 34 -10.22 12.55 11.50
C ARG A 34 -10.77 11.44 10.60
N SER A 35 -9.95 10.90 9.69
CA SER A 35 -10.34 9.81 8.78
C SER A 35 -10.08 8.45 9.43
N VAL A 36 -11.10 7.86 10.05
CA VAL A 36 -10.97 6.56 10.76
C VAL A 36 -10.48 5.45 9.83
N ALA A 37 -11.01 5.38 8.61
CA ALA A 37 -10.63 4.35 7.65
C ALA A 37 -9.14 4.46 7.27
N ASP A 38 -8.66 5.67 6.98
CA ASP A 38 -7.27 5.87 6.60
C ASP A 38 -6.33 5.66 7.80
N ILE A 39 -6.72 6.06 9.00
CA ILE A 39 -5.95 5.79 10.23
C ILE A 39 -5.74 4.27 10.40
N VAL A 40 -6.82 3.49 10.30
CA VAL A 40 -6.75 2.02 10.40
C VAL A 40 -5.87 1.44 9.30
N LEU A 41 -6.01 1.94 8.07
CA LEU A 41 -5.20 1.48 6.94
C LEU A 41 -3.71 1.76 7.18
N PHE A 42 -3.31 3.00 7.45
CA PHE A 42 -1.90 3.36 7.56
C PHE A 42 -1.23 2.76 8.80
N LEU A 43 -1.85 2.89 9.97
CA LEU A 43 -1.28 2.35 11.21
C LEU A 43 -1.36 0.83 11.26
N GLY A 44 -2.46 0.25 10.78
CA GLY A 44 -2.61 -1.20 10.66
C GLY A 44 -1.59 -1.80 9.71
N MET A 45 -1.36 -1.19 8.54
CA MET A 45 -0.32 -1.63 7.61
C MET A 45 1.08 -1.47 8.20
N ALA A 46 1.36 -0.42 8.97
CA ALA A 46 2.64 -0.28 9.66
C ALA A 46 2.89 -1.43 10.65
N VAL A 47 1.86 -1.80 11.44
CA VAL A 47 1.93 -2.95 12.36
C VAL A 47 2.15 -4.25 11.59
N VAL A 48 1.43 -4.47 10.49
CA VAL A 48 1.56 -5.65 9.64
C VAL A 48 2.97 -5.77 9.06
N VAL A 49 3.55 -4.68 8.54
CA VAL A 49 4.91 -4.66 8.00
C VAL A 49 5.94 -4.99 9.09
N VAL A 50 5.79 -4.40 10.29
CA VAL A 50 6.67 -4.69 11.42
C VAL A 50 6.56 -6.14 11.87
N TRP A 51 5.34 -6.67 11.91
CA TRP A 51 5.07 -8.05 12.30
C TRP A 51 5.63 -9.05 11.28
N ASP A 52 5.41 -8.82 9.99
CA ASP A 52 5.95 -9.64 8.91
C ASP A 52 7.49 -9.64 8.93
N ALA A 53 8.13 -8.48 9.10
CA ALA A 53 9.58 -8.38 9.20
C ALA A 53 10.16 -9.16 10.39
N ARG A 54 9.44 -9.24 11.51
CA ARG A 54 9.84 -10.05 12.67
C ARG A 54 9.62 -11.54 12.43
N ARG A 55 8.49 -11.90 11.81
CA ARG A 55 8.14 -13.30 11.51
C ARG A 55 9.13 -13.94 10.52
N ARG A 56 9.70 -13.15 9.61
CA ARG A 56 10.69 -13.60 8.62
C ARG A 56 12.07 -13.98 9.19
N ILE A 57 12.27 -13.87 10.49
CA ILE A 57 13.51 -14.27 11.17
C ILE A 57 13.51 -15.78 11.49
N ASP A 58 12.35 -16.44 11.55
CA ASP A 58 12.23 -17.87 11.85
C ASP A 58 12.19 -18.73 10.58
N PRO A 59 13.20 -19.59 10.33
CA PRO A 59 13.27 -20.38 9.11
C PRO A 59 12.30 -21.58 9.17
N GLY A 60 11.32 -21.59 8.27
CA GLY A 60 10.46 -22.74 8.04
C GLY A 60 10.22 -22.95 6.55
N GLU A 61 10.64 -24.10 6.02
CA GLU A 61 10.44 -24.42 4.60
C GLU A 61 8.98 -24.77 4.31
N VAL A 62 8.23 -23.87 3.68
CA VAL A 62 6.99 -24.22 2.98
C VAL A 62 6.82 -23.37 1.73
N ARG A 63 6.33 -24.00 0.64
CA ARG A 63 6.16 -23.39 -0.69
C ARG A 63 4.85 -22.57 -0.79
N PRO A 64 4.84 -21.45 -1.54
CA PRO A 64 3.63 -20.66 -1.76
C PRO A 64 2.58 -21.45 -2.58
N ARG A 65 1.33 -21.50 -2.09
CA ARG A 65 0.22 -22.26 -2.72
C ARG A 65 -0.62 -21.45 -3.71
N TRP A 66 -0.60 -20.12 -3.62
CA TRP A 66 -1.46 -19.28 -4.45
C TRP A 66 -0.83 -19.04 -5.82
N ARG A 67 -1.60 -18.91 -6.90
CA ARG A 67 -1.08 -18.53 -8.23
C ARG A 67 -1.85 -17.31 -8.72
N VAL A 68 -1.15 -16.25 -9.11
CA VAL A 68 -1.76 -15.11 -9.79
C VAL A 68 -1.98 -15.51 -11.26
N PRO A 69 -3.20 -15.39 -11.81
CA PRO A 69 -3.45 -15.71 -13.22
C PRO A 69 -2.62 -14.78 -14.14
N THR A 70 -2.29 -15.26 -15.33
CA THR A 70 -1.50 -14.53 -16.34
C THR A 70 -2.16 -14.55 -17.70
N GLY A 71 -1.87 -13.57 -18.54
CA GLY A 71 -2.40 -13.50 -19.91
C GLY A 71 -3.90 -13.20 -19.94
N LEU A 72 -4.64 -13.88 -20.82
CA LEU A 72 -6.06 -13.62 -21.06
C LEU A 72 -6.94 -13.74 -19.80
N PRO A 73 -6.80 -14.76 -18.93
CA PRO A 73 -7.57 -14.84 -17.68
C PRO A 73 -7.41 -13.62 -16.77
N LEU A 74 -6.20 -13.05 -16.68
CA LEU A 74 -5.94 -11.85 -15.88
C LEU A 74 -6.63 -10.63 -16.50
N LEU A 75 -6.56 -10.47 -17.82
CA LEU A 75 -7.22 -9.37 -18.53
C LEU A 75 -8.73 -9.44 -18.37
N LEU A 76 -9.32 -10.64 -18.49
CA LEU A 76 -10.75 -10.85 -18.28
C LEU A 76 -11.17 -10.54 -16.83
N LEU A 77 -10.38 -10.98 -15.84
CA LEU A 77 -10.64 -10.69 -14.43
C LEU A 77 -10.55 -9.19 -14.13
N ALA A 78 -9.50 -8.52 -14.62
CA ALA A 78 -9.30 -7.08 -14.45
C ALA A 78 -10.43 -6.28 -15.12
N THR A 79 -10.84 -6.68 -16.32
CA THR A 79 -11.95 -6.04 -17.06
C THR A 79 -13.27 -6.25 -16.34
N GLY A 80 -13.58 -7.50 -15.96
CA GLY A 80 -14.79 -7.84 -15.22
C GLY A 80 -14.88 -7.09 -13.88
N PHE A 81 -13.78 -7.03 -13.14
CA PHE A 81 -13.68 -6.25 -11.91
C PHE A 81 -13.92 -4.76 -12.16
N ALA A 82 -13.20 -4.16 -13.12
CA ALA A 82 -13.32 -2.75 -13.43
C ALA A 82 -14.74 -2.35 -13.83
N LEU A 83 -15.40 -3.14 -14.68
CA LEU A 83 -16.77 -2.88 -15.11
C LEU A 83 -17.77 -3.08 -13.97
N ALA A 84 -17.65 -4.15 -13.19
CA ALA A 84 -18.55 -4.42 -12.07
C ALA A 84 -18.48 -3.32 -11.00
N VAL A 85 -17.28 -2.87 -10.67
CA VAL A 85 -17.04 -1.85 -9.63
C VAL A 85 -17.31 -0.43 -10.14
N ALA A 86 -17.30 -0.22 -11.46
CA ALA A 86 -17.69 1.06 -12.06
C ALA A 86 -19.21 1.28 -12.15
N ILE A 87 -20.06 0.32 -11.75
CA ILE A 87 -21.53 0.46 -11.78
C ILE A 87 -22.08 1.12 -10.50
N PRO A 88 -21.73 0.67 -9.27
CA PRO A 88 -22.26 1.23 -8.03
C PRO A 88 -22.11 2.75 -7.93
N SER A 89 -23.05 3.36 -7.21
CA SER A 89 -22.92 4.76 -6.80
C SER A 89 -21.70 4.93 -5.91
N ARG A 90 -21.11 6.12 -5.91
CA ARG A 90 -19.94 6.42 -5.12
C ARG A 90 -20.16 6.30 -3.61
N SER A 91 -21.37 6.61 -3.15
CA SER A 91 -21.78 6.46 -1.75
C SER A 91 -22.09 5.02 -1.34
N SER A 92 -21.97 4.06 -2.26
CA SER A 92 -22.27 2.66 -1.98
C SER A 92 -21.13 2.04 -1.16
N PRO A 93 -21.40 1.47 0.02
CA PRO A 93 -20.38 0.77 0.80
C PRO A 93 -19.81 -0.45 0.06
N TRP A 94 -20.54 -0.95 -0.94
CA TRP A 94 -20.05 -2.00 -1.84
C TRP A 94 -18.84 -1.57 -2.65
N LEU A 95 -18.74 -0.28 -3.00
CA LEU A 95 -17.58 0.25 -3.70
C LEU A 95 -16.33 0.12 -2.81
N ASP A 96 -16.44 0.56 -1.56
CA ASP A 96 -15.34 0.51 -0.59
C ASP A 96 -14.85 -0.93 -0.35
N VAL A 97 -15.79 -1.85 -0.12
CA VAL A 97 -15.49 -3.28 0.04
C VAL A 97 -14.82 -3.85 -1.22
N SER A 98 -15.33 -3.49 -2.40
CA SER A 98 -14.78 -4.00 -3.68
C SER A 98 -13.36 -3.50 -3.94
N LEU A 99 -13.06 -2.26 -3.54
CA LEU A 99 -11.71 -1.69 -3.65
C LEU A 99 -10.75 -2.29 -2.62
N ALA A 100 -11.21 -2.52 -1.40
CA ALA A 100 -10.41 -3.10 -0.34
C ALA A 100 -10.08 -4.58 -0.57
N MET A 101 -11.02 -5.34 -1.17
CA MET A 101 -10.93 -6.79 -1.29
C MET A 101 -9.67 -7.29 -2.02
N PRO A 102 -9.28 -6.79 -3.21
CA PRO A 102 -8.06 -7.26 -3.87
C PRO A 102 -6.79 -6.97 -3.05
N GLY A 103 -6.75 -5.83 -2.36
CA GLY A 103 -5.66 -5.49 -1.44
C GLY A 103 -5.61 -6.41 -0.23
N ALA A 104 -6.76 -6.72 0.37
CA ALA A 104 -6.86 -7.67 1.48
C ALA A 104 -6.45 -9.09 1.06
N LEU A 105 -6.90 -9.56 -0.11
CA LEU A 105 -6.48 -10.87 -0.64
C LEU A 105 -4.99 -10.93 -0.93
N ALA A 106 -4.42 -9.87 -1.52
CA ALA A 106 -2.98 -9.77 -1.73
C ALA A 106 -2.22 -9.80 -0.41
N LEU A 107 -2.71 -9.06 0.60
CA LEU A 107 -2.12 -9.07 1.94
C LEU A 107 -2.19 -10.45 2.58
N VAL A 108 -3.36 -11.11 2.55
CA VAL A 108 -3.51 -12.49 3.05
C VAL A 108 -2.57 -13.43 2.32
N ALA A 109 -2.41 -13.30 1.00
CA ALA A 109 -1.49 -14.13 0.24
C ALA A 109 -0.02 -13.92 0.67
N VAL A 110 0.39 -12.67 0.92
CA VAL A 110 1.73 -12.35 1.45
C VAL A 110 1.92 -12.93 2.84
N LEU A 111 0.99 -12.67 3.76
CA LEU A 111 1.08 -13.14 5.15
C LEU A 111 0.89 -14.66 5.28
N SER A 112 0.23 -15.31 4.33
CA SER A 112 0.11 -16.77 4.28
C SER A 112 1.35 -17.43 3.67
N THR A 113 2.26 -16.65 3.09
CA THR A 113 3.52 -17.16 2.58
C THR A 113 4.50 -17.32 3.76
N PRO A 114 4.98 -18.54 4.02
CA PRO A 114 5.96 -18.80 5.08
C PRO A 114 7.26 -18.03 4.86
N ALA A 115 7.94 -17.70 5.95
CA ALA A 115 9.26 -17.09 5.94
C ALA A 115 10.29 -18.02 5.29
N GLY A 116 10.88 -17.59 4.17
CA GLY A 116 12.06 -18.26 3.61
C GLY A 116 13.29 -18.05 4.47
N PRO A 117 14.39 -18.81 4.24
CA PRO A 117 15.66 -18.56 4.89
C PRO A 117 16.06 -17.09 4.74
N PRO A 118 16.67 -16.45 5.76
CA PRO A 118 17.16 -15.10 5.63
C PRO A 118 18.11 -15.03 4.41
N PRO A 119 18.04 -13.97 3.60
CA PRO A 119 18.97 -13.81 2.49
C PRO A 119 20.40 -13.92 3.03
N GLY A 120 21.21 -14.75 2.38
CA GLY A 120 22.63 -14.89 2.75
C GLY A 120 23.36 -13.54 2.68
N PRO A 121 24.61 -13.45 3.14
CA PRO A 121 25.40 -12.20 3.10
C PRO A 121 25.62 -11.66 1.67
N SER A 122 25.29 -12.43 0.64
CA SER A 122 25.29 -12.10 -0.79
C SER A 122 23.89 -11.83 -1.38
N GLY A 123 22.82 -11.96 -0.57
CA GLY A 123 21.44 -11.71 -0.93
C GLY A 123 21.14 -10.22 -0.95
N THR A 124 21.62 -9.57 -2.00
CA THR A 124 21.14 -8.30 -2.54
C THR A 124 20.85 -7.23 -1.49
N ASP A 125 21.88 -6.45 -1.16
CA ASP A 125 21.71 -5.00 -1.25
C ASP A 125 21.06 -4.76 -2.61
N VAL A 126 19.72 -4.68 -2.65
CA VAL A 126 19.00 -4.14 -3.80
C VAL A 126 19.66 -2.81 -4.02
N ASP A 127 20.46 -2.74 -5.08
CA ASP A 127 21.15 -1.53 -5.50
C ASP A 127 20.11 -0.43 -5.42
N ARG A 128 20.21 0.40 -4.37
CA ARG A 128 19.20 1.39 -3.99
C ARG A 128 19.25 2.42 -5.09
N SER A 129 18.60 2.08 -6.20
CA SER A 129 18.63 2.87 -7.41
C SER A 129 18.17 4.27 -7.04
N ARG A 130 18.68 5.26 -7.76
CA ARG A 130 18.40 6.69 -7.51
C ARG A 130 16.90 7.07 -7.51
N GLY A 131 15.99 6.13 -7.78
CA GLY A 131 14.54 6.27 -7.68
C GLY A 131 13.86 5.63 -6.46
N TRP A 132 14.56 4.84 -5.63
CA TRP A 132 13.95 4.18 -4.46
C TRP A 132 13.36 5.17 -3.46
N LEU A 133 14.06 6.29 -3.23
CA LEU A 133 13.57 7.36 -2.36
C LEU A 133 12.60 8.33 -3.06
N ALA A 134 12.56 8.34 -4.40
CA ALA A 134 11.76 9.30 -5.15
C ALA A 134 10.25 9.06 -4.93
N TRP A 135 9.82 7.80 -4.95
CA TRP A 135 8.43 7.42 -4.66
C TRP A 135 7.96 7.76 -3.25
N PRO A 136 8.68 7.39 -2.19
CA PRO A 136 8.30 7.77 -0.83
C PRO A 136 8.32 9.28 -0.61
N LEU A 137 9.29 10.00 -1.19
CA LEU A 137 9.33 11.46 -1.13
C LEU A 137 8.16 12.09 -1.88
N LEU A 138 7.81 11.57 -3.07
CA LEU A 138 6.65 12.03 -3.82
C LEU A 138 5.36 11.82 -3.02
N ALA A 139 5.18 10.64 -2.43
CA ALA A 139 4.02 10.35 -1.59
C ALA A 139 3.95 11.29 -0.37
N LEU A 140 5.09 11.56 0.26
CA LEU A 140 5.18 12.50 1.38
C LEU A 140 4.85 13.93 0.94
N CYS A 141 5.41 14.41 -0.17
CA CYS A 141 5.10 15.72 -0.73
C CYS A 141 3.61 15.85 -1.04
N LEU A 142 3.00 14.85 -1.68
CA LEU A 142 1.56 14.82 -1.93
C LEU A 142 0.74 14.86 -0.64
N ALA A 143 1.14 14.09 0.38
CA ALA A 143 0.47 14.10 1.68
C ALA A 143 0.58 15.44 2.41
N VAL A 144 1.74 16.11 2.35
CA VAL A 144 1.95 17.44 2.92
C VAL A 144 1.17 18.50 2.16
N LEU A 145 1.14 18.43 0.82
CA LEU A 145 0.32 19.33 -0.01
C LEU A 145 -1.17 19.16 0.28
N GLU A 146 -1.64 17.92 0.36
CA GLU A 146 -3.01 17.58 0.77
C GLU A 146 -3.36 18.13 2.16
N LEU A 147 -2.47 17.94 3.14
CA LEU A 147 -2.68 18.47 4.49
C LEU A 147 -2.68 20.01 4.51
N GLY A 148 -1.75 20.64 3.79
CA GLY A 148 -1.69 22.10 3.69
C GLY A 148 -2.96 22.69 3.08
N ALA A 149 -3.43 22.12 1.97
CA ALA A 149 -4.69 22.47 1.34
C ALA A 149 -5.88 22.26 2.29
N PHE A 150 -5.92 21.13 3.00
CA PHE A 150 -6.97 20.85 3.98
C PHE A 150 -6.98 21.84 5.16
N LEU A 151 -5.81 22.19 5.72
CA LEU A 151 -5.70 23.14 6.83
C LEU A 151 -6.08 24.58 6.43
N SER A 152 -6.01 24.89 5.14
CA SER A 152 -6.48 26.18 4.60
C SER A 152 -8.01 26.26 4.42
N GLN A 153 -8.74 25.18 4.69
CA GLN A 153 -10.20 25.17 4.63
C GLN A 153 -10.78 25.79 5.90
N ALA A 154 -11.82 26.61 5.73
CA ALA A 154 -12.54 27.21 6.87
C ALA A 154 -13.24 26.16 7.75
N SER A 155 -13.58 25.02 7.17
CA SER A 155 -14.18 23.86 7.85
C SER A 155 -13.78 22.57 7.13
N PRO A 156 -13.62 21.43 7.82
CA PRO A 156 -13.31 20.12 7.21
C PRO A 156 -14.31 19.66 6.13
N THR A 157 -15.50 20.24 6.10
CA THR A 157 -16.60 19.89 5.18
C THR A 157 -16.79 20.90 4.05
N THR A 158 -16.01 21.98 4.04
CA THR A 158 -16.21 23.09 3.11
C THR A 158 -14.95 23.27 2.27
N PRO A 159 -14.95 22.85 0.99
CA PRO A 159 -13.77 22.94 0.14
C PRO A 159 -13.37 24.40 -0.09
N ASN A 160 -12.06 24.65 -0.13
CA ASN A 160 -11.50 25.95 -0.50
C ASN A 160 -11.04 25.89 -1.97
N PRO A 161 -11.65 26.66 -2.89
CA PRO A 161 -11.28 26.63 -4.31
C PRO A 161 -9.90 27.24 -4.60
N ASP A 162 -9.37 28.10 -3.72
CA ASP A 162 -8.05 28.72 -3.90
C ASP A 162 -6.90 27.75 -3.56
N HIS A 163 -7.19 26.72 -2.77
CA HIS A 163 -6.26 25.69 -2.35
C HIS A 163 -6.90 24.30 -2.49
N PRO A 164 -7.15 23.83 -3.72
CA PRO A 164 -7.80 22.55 -3.93
C PRO A 164 -6.87 21.40 -3.54
N THR A 165 -7.43 20.46 -2.79
CA THR A 165 -6.81 19.15 -2.56
C THR A 165 -6.73 18.33 -3.86
N VAL A 166 -5.81 17.36 -3.93
CA VAL A 166 -5.76 16.39 -5.04
C VAL A 166 -7.07 15.61 -5.08
N SER A 167 -7.61 15.23 -3.92
CA SER A 167 -8.93 14.59 -3.82
C SER A 167 -10.01 15.42 -4.50
N THR A 168 -10.17 16.71 -4.18
CA THR A 168 -11.16 17.58 -4.85
C THR A 168 -10.98 17.71 -6.37
N THR A 169 -9.78 17.46 -6.90
CA THR A 169 -9.49 17.53 -8.33
C THR A 169 -9.75 16.21 -9.04
N VAL A 170 -9.37 15.10 -8.41
CA VAL A 170 -9.48 13.73 -8.97
C VAL A 170 -10.91 13.19 -8.80
N GLU A 171 -11.61 13.64 -7.78
CA GLU A 171 -12.92 13.14 -7.40
C GLU A 171 -14.01 13.35 -8.48
N PRO A 172 -14.16 14.53 -9.11
CA PRO A 172 -15.07 14.70 -10.24
C PRO A 172 -14.72 13.81 -11.43
N LEU A 173 -13.42 13.56 -11.65
CA LEU A 173 -12.94 12.71 -12.73
C LEU A 173 -13.33 11.24 -12.51
N LEU A 174 -13.29 10.77 -11.25
CA LEU A 174 -13.71 9.41 -10.86
C LEU A 174 -15.22 9.22 -10.78
N ASP A 175 -16.01 10.29 -10.79
CA ASP A 175 -17.47 10.21 -10.88
C ASP A 175 -17.92 9.71 -12.27
N GLY A 176 -17.11 9.98 -13.29
CA GLY A 176 -17.28 9.42 -14.63
C GLY A 176 -17.06 7.91 -14.64
N ARG A 177 -18.13 7.13 -14.79
CA ARG A 177 -18.09 5.65 -14.96
C ARG A 177 -17.00 5.13 -15.91
N PRO A 178 -16.81 5.68 -17.13
CA PRO A 178 -15.76 5.18 -18.04
C PRO A 178 -14.36 5.46 -17.49
N VAL A 179 -14.12 6.64 -16.93
CA VAL A 179 -12.82 6.99 -16.37
C VAL A 179 -12.51 6.13 -15.15
N ARG A 180 -13.50 5.94 -14.28
CA ARG A 180 -13.41 5.02 -13.13
C ARG A 180 -13.07 3.60 -13.57
N ALA A 181 -13.73 3.06 -14.59
CA ALA A 181 -13.41 1.72 -15.10
C ALA A 181 -11.96 1.61 -15.59
N VAL A 182 -11.46 2.62 -16.34
CA VAL A 182 -10.06 2.64 -16.81
C VAL A 182 -9.09 2.68 -15.63
N VAL A 183 -9.33 3.55 -14.66
CA VAL A 183 -8.48 3.66 -13.46
C VAL A 183 -8.45 2.35 -12.68
N LEU A 184 -9.61 1.71 -12.46
CA LEU A 184 -9.72 0.44 -11.75
C LEU A 184 -9.03 -0.71 -12.50
N PHE A 185 -9.14 -0.73 -13.82
CA PHE A 185 -8.46 -1.71 -14.66
C PHE A 185 -6.94 -1.59 -14.52
N VAL A 186 -6.40 -0.38 -14.65
CA VAL A 186 -4.96 -0.12 -14.49
C VAL A 186 -4.51 -0.47 -13.08
N TRP A 187 -5.23 -0.01 -12.06
CA TRP A 187 -4.93 -0.32 -10.66
C TRP A 187 -4.86 -1.83 -10.39
N PHE A 188 -5.84 -2.59 -10.89
CA PHE A 188 -5.87 -4.04 -10.70
C PHE A 188 -4.69 -4.73 -11.40
N LEU A 189 -4.37 -4.33 -12.64
CA LEU A 189 -3.22 -4.87 -13.36
C LEU A 189 -1.89 -4.55 -12.70
N THR A 190 -1.71 -3.32 -12.20
CA THR A 190 -0.52 -2.92 -11.45
C THR A 190 -0.38 -3.74 -10.18
N GLY A 191 -1.47 -3.94 -9.42
CA GLY A 191 -1.49 -4.80 -8.24
C GLY A 191 -1.13 -6.25 -8.55
N ALA A 192 -1.70 -6.82 -9.62
CA ALA A 192 -1.38 -8.17 -10.07
C ALA A 192 0.08 -8.29 -10.56
N TRP A 193 0.62 -7.25 -11.19
CA TRP A 193 2.04 -7.20 -11.58
C TRP A 193 2.95 -7.17 -10.34
N LEU A 194 2.69 -6.30 -9.36
CA LEU A 194 3.44 -6.24 -8.10
C LEU A 194 3.42 -7.58 -7.36
N ALA A 195 2.24 -8.20 -7.23
CA ALA A 195 2.10 -9.49 -6.58
C ALA A 195 2.89 -10.61 -7.26
N ARG A 196 3.16 -10.50 -8.57
CA ARG A 196 4.03 -11.43 -9.31
C ARG A 196 5.51 -11.10 -9.13
N ALA A 197 5.89 -9.82 -9.22
CA ALA A 197 7.27 -9.38 -9.04
C ALA A 197 7.85 -9.86 -7.69
N VAL A 198 7.10 -9.70 -6.60
CA VAL A 198 7.49 -10.17 -5.27
C VAL A 198 7.75 -11.69 -5.22
N ARG A 199 7.05 -12.47 -6.05
CA ARG A 199 7.22 -13.94 -6.10
C ARG A 199 8.41 -14.36 -6.94
N GLU A 200 8.70 -13.63 -8.01
CA GLU A 200 9.85 -13.90 -8.88
C GLU A 200 11.15 -13.65 -8.13
N GLU A 201 11.19 -12.62 -7.28
CA GLU A 201 12.33 -12.32 -6.39
C GLU A 201 12.52 -13.36 -5.26
N SER A 202 11.47 -14.13 -4.93
CA SER A 202 11.52 -15.19 -3.90
C SER A 202 11.91 -16.58 -4.44
N ARG A 203 12.17 -16.72 -5.75
CA ARG A 203 12.60 -17.98 -6.38
C ARG A 203 14.10 -18.02 -6.59
#